data_AF-A0AAW7Y9K2-F1
#
_entry.id   AF-A0AAW7Y9K2-F1
#
_cell.length_a   1.000
_cell.length_b   1.000
_cell.length_c   1.000
_cell.angle_alpha   90.00
_cell.angle_beta   90.00
_cell.angle_gamma   90.00
#
_symmetry.space_group_name_H-M   'P 1'
#
loop_
_entity.id
_entity.type
_entity.pdbx_description
1 polymer ?
#
loop_
_entity_poly.entity_id
_entity_poly.type
_entity_poly.pdbx_seq_one_letter_code
_entity_poly.pdbx_strand_id
1 'polypeptide(L)'
;MTIILISLLGGCSTTISTQSLITDENWSQLGFNKGRRGENPVAEAVLQKTVSEVNDIVNLDYDTYLKGYQKGLESYCSLEQLRQMGMEMKMDWGVCEFRREGEGLYQVYWKQGFDRSMSSDGMAGY
;
A
#
# COMPACT_ATOMS: atom_id res chain seq x y z
N MET A 1 37.65 -31.06 6.94
CA MET A 1 36.61 -31.02 7.98
C MET A 1 35.67 -29.88 7.62
N THR A 2 34.59 -30.19 6.91
CA THR A 2 33.66 -29.21 6.33
C THR A 2 32.58 -28.93 7.37
N ILE A 3 32.56 -27.71 7.91
CA ILE A 3 31.44 -27.25 8.73
C ILE A 3 30.52 -26.44 7.81
N ILE A 4 29.45 -27.08 7.34
CA ILE A 4 28.37 -26.40 6.64
C ILE A 4 27.47 -25.79 7.72
N LEU A 5 27.62 -24.49 7.98
CA LEU A 5 26.68 -23.70 8.77
C LEU A 5 25.48 -23.38 7.87
N ILE A 6 24.41 -24.18 7.99
CA ILE A 6 23.11 -23.86 7.37
C ILE A 6 22.38 -22.92 8.33
N SER A 7 22.53 -21.61 8.12
CA SER A 7 21.74 -20.60 8.80
C SER A 7 20.32 -20.63 8.22
N LEU A 8 19.36 -21.18 8.97
CA LEU A 8 17.95 -21.01 8.66
C LEU A 8 17.56 -19.55 8.90
N LEU A 9 17.56 -18.73 7.86
CA LEU A 9 16.85 -17.46 7.84
C LEU A 9 15.33 -17.74 7.70
N GLY A 10 14.75 -18.31 8.75
CA GLY A 10 13.31 -18.48 8.90
C GLY A 10 12.67 -17.19 9.37
N GLY A 11 12.57 -16.19 8.50
CA GLY A 11 11.73 -15.02 8.74
C GLY A 11 10.26 -15.43 8.62
N CYS A 12 9.65 -15.93 9.69
CA CYS A 12 8.19 -16.08 9.75
C CYS A 12 7.57 -14.69 9.73
N SER A 13 7.28 -14.14 8.55
CA SER A 13 6.33 -13.04 8.47
C SER A 13 4.97 -13.61 8.88
N THR A 14 4.57 -13.36 10.13
CA THR A 14 3.23 -13.68 10.62
C THR A 14 2.23 -12.78 9.90
N THR A 15 1.90 -13.15 8.68
CA THR A 15 0.90 -12.45 7.89
C THR A 15 -0.45 -12.82 8.47
N ILE A 16 -1.03 -11.92 9.26
CA ILE A 16 -2.38 -12.10 9.79
C ILE A 16 -3.34 -12.26 8.59
N SER A 17 -4.13 -13.32 8.59
CA SER A 17 -4.99 -13.65 7.45
C SER A 17 -6.22 -12.75 7.42
N THR A 18 -6.80 -12.55 6.24
CA THR A 18 -8.07 -11.83 6.10
C THR A 18 -9.17 -12.50 6.92
N GLN A 19 -9.22 -13.84 6.92
CA GLN A 19 -10.19 -14.61 7.69
C GLN A 19 -10.11 -14.28 9.18
N SER A 20 -8.92 -14.31 9.79
CA SER A 20 -8.79 -14.03 11.22
C SER A 20 -9.16 -12.59 11.55
N LEU A 21 -8.77 -11.63 10.70
CA LEU A 21 -9.16 -10.23 10.92
C LEU A 21 -10.67 -10.00 10.84
N ILE A 22 -11.39 -10.76 10.02
CA ILE A 22 -12.86 -10.70 9.96
C ILE A 22 -13.46 -11.35 11.21
N THR A 23 -12.98 -12.55 11.58
CA THR A 23 -13.45 -13.25 12.79
C THR A 23 -13.21 -12.43 14.07
N ASP A 24 -12.10 -11.70 14.14
CA ASP A 24 -11.73 -10.85 15.27
C ASP A 24 -12.34 -9.44 15.18
N GLU A 25 -13.18 -9.16 14.17
CA GLU A 25 -13.80 -7.86 13.91
C GLU A 25 -12.77 -6.69 13.81
N ASN A 26 -11.56 -7.01 13.36
CA ASN A 26 -10.46 -6.05 13.27
C ASN A 26 -10.43 -5.35 11.91
N TRP A 27 -11.51 -4.60 11.65
CA TRP A 27 -11.75 -3.89 10.38
C TRP A 27 -10.67 -2.87 10.06
N SER A 28 -10.18 -2.16 11.09
CA SER A 28 -9.12 -1.16 10.93
C SER A 28 -7.83 -1.80 10.43
N GLN A 29 -7.41 -2.93 10.99
CA GLN A 29 -6.20 -3.62 10.52
C GLN A 29 -6.41 -4.22 9.12
N LEU A 30 -7.61 -4.74 8.83
CA LEU A 30 -7.95 -5.26 7.50
C LEU A 30 -7.82 -4.18 6.42
N GLY A 31 -8.35 -2.98 6.68
CA GLY A 31 -8.22 -1.80 5.83
C GLY A 31 -6.79 -1.32 5.71
N PHE A 32 -6.10 -1.16 6.84
CA PHE A 32 -4.69 -0.75 6.89
C PHE A 32 -3.80 -1.65 6.04
N ASN A 33 -4.01 -2.96 6.10
CA ASN A 33 -3.25 -3.92 5.31
C ASN A 33 -3.46 -3.71 3.80
N LYS A 34 -4.67 -3.35 3.34
CA LYS A 34 -4.92 -3.00 1.93
C LYS A 34 -4.22 -1.70 1.54
N GLY A 35 -4.40 -0.64 2.34
CA GLY A 35 -3.82 0.67 2.06
C GLY A 35 -2.29 0.64 2.03
N ARG A 36 -1.66 -0.04 2.99
CA ARG A 36 -0.19 -0.18 3.06
C ARG A 36 0.41 -0.91 1.85
N ARG A 37 -0.38 -1.78 1.18
CA ARG A 37 0.04 -2.45 -0.05
C ARG A 37 -0.17 -1.59 -1.30
N GLY A 38 -0.76 -0.41 -1.18
CA GLY A 38 -1.09 0.45 -2.33
C GLY A 38 -2.24 -0.10 -3.17
N GLU A 39 -3.10 -0.94 -2.60
CA GLU A 39 -4.27 -1.49 -3.28
C GLU A 39 -5.46 -0.53 -3.18
N ASN A 40 -6.42 -0.64 -4.12
CA ASN A 40 -7.71 0.03 -3.99
C ASN A 40 -8.51 -0.54 -2.80
N PRO A 41 -9.39 0.25 -2.16
CA PRO A 41 -10.25 -0.29 -1.13
C PRO A 41 -11.21 -1.32 -1.74
N VAL A 42 -11.54 -2.36 -0.98
CA VAL A 42 -12.57 -3.31 -1.38
C VAL A 42 -13.92 -2.59 -1.29
N ALA A 43 -14.72 -2.67 -2.36
CA ALA A 43 -16.07 -2.10 -2.36
C ALA A 43 -16.92 -2.75 -1.26
N GLU A 44 -17.74 -1.96 -0.57
CA GLU A 44 -18.52 -2.40 0.59
C GLU A 44 -19.33 -3.67 0.32
N ALA A 45 -20.08 -3.71 -0.78
CA ALA A 45 -20.89 -4.89 -1.15
C ALA A 45 -20.04 -6.16 -1.37
N VAL A 46 -18.82 -6.01 -1.91
CA VAL A 46 -17.89 -7.12 -2.10
C VAL A 46 -17.33 -7.59 -0.76
N LEU A 47 -16.95 -6.64 0.10
CA LEU A 47 -16.45 -6.96 1.43
C LEU A 47 -17.53 -7.62 2.29
N GLN A 48 -18.77 -7.12 2.23
CA GLN A 48 -19.92 -7.71 2.90
C GLN A 48 -20.15 -9.16 2.47
N LYS A 49 -20.04 -9.45 1.17
CA LYS A 49 -20.12 -10.83 0.67
C LYS A 49 -19.02 -11.71 1.27
N THR A 50 -17.77 -11.23 1.29
CA THR A 50 -16.66 -11.96 1.92
C THR A 50 -16.89 -12.19 3.41
N VAL A 51 -17.41 -11.21 4.14
CA VAL A 51 -17.74 -11.36 5.57
C VAL A 51 -18.78 -12.47 5.77
N SER A 52 -19.85 -12.48 4.96
CA SER A 52 -20.89 -13.53 5.05
C SER A 52 -20.39 -14.93 4.68
N GLU A 53 -19.35 -15.05 3.85
CA GLU A 53 -18.69 -16.34 3.55
C GLU A 53 -17.76 -16.80 4.69
N VAL A 54 -17.24 -15.86 5.49
CA VAL A 54 -16.35 -16.11 6.63
C VAL A 54 -17.13 -16.47 7.89
N ASN A 55 -18.10 -15.62 8.25
CA ASN A 55 -18.88 -15.69 9.48
C ASN A 55 -20.17 -14.87 9.28
N ASP A 56 -21.32 -15.53 9.27
CA ASP A 56 -22.63 -14.94 9.04
C ASP A 56 -23.19 -14.15 10.24
N ILE A 57 -22.53 -14.24 11.40
CA ILE A 57 -22.92 -13.53 12.64
C ILE A 57 -22.22 -12.16 12.73
N VAL A 58 -21.08 -11.99 12.07
CA VAL A 58 -20.26 -10.78 12.14
C VAL A 58 -20.82 -9.70 11.21
N ASN A 59 -20.93 -8.48 11.71
CA ASN A 59 -21.39 -7.32 10.94
C ASN A 59 -20.19 -6.51 10.44
N LEU A 60 -20.21 -6.14 9.16
CA LEU A 60 -19.18 -5.27 8.57
C LEU A 60 -19.26 -3.86 9.15
N ASP A 61 -18.17 -3.38 9.76
CA ASP A 61 -17.95 -1.95 10.02
C ASP A 61 -17.07 -1.35 8.90
N TYR A 62 -17.74 -0.90 7.84
CA TYR A 62 -17.07 -0.37 6.65
C TYR A 62 -16.35 0.96 6.91
N ASP A 63 -16.88 1.80 7.80
CA ASP A 63 -16.26 3.08 8.16
C ASP A 63 -14.92 2.86 8.88
N THR A 64 -14.85 1.91 9.81
CA THR A 64 -13.60 1.56 10.48
C THR A 64 -12.60 0.91 9.52
N TYR A 65 -13.08 0.10 8.57
CA TYR A 65 -12.26 -0.39 7.46
C TYR A 65 -11.65 0.76 6.64
N LEU A 66 -12.45 1.74 6.21
CA LEU A 66 -11.97 2.88 5.42
C LEU A 66 -10.99 3.77 6.20
N LYS A 67 -11.21 4.00 7.50
CA LYS A 67 -10.26 4.72 8.36
C LYS A 67 -8.92 3.99 8.46
N GLY A 68 -8.95 2.66 8.60
CA GLY A 68 -7.77 1.82 8.57
C GLY A 68 -7.04 1.93 7.22
N TYR A 69 -7.81 1.83 6.13
CA TYR A 69 -7.31 1.95 4.76
C TYR A 69 -6.58 3.27 4.53
N GLN A 70 -7.16 4.40 4.92
CA GLN A 70 -6.53 5.71 4.79
C GLN A 70 -5.20 5.79 5.54
N LYS A 71 -5.12 5.27 6.78
CA LYS A 71 -3.86 5.19 7.53
C LYS A 71 -2.81 4.33 6.82
N GLY A 72 -3.23 3.23 6.20
CA GLY A 72 -2.35 2.39 5.38
C GLY A 72 -1.82 3.15 4.15
N LEU A 73 -2.70 3.89 3.46
CA LEU A 73 -2.33 4.71 2.31
C LEU A 73 -1.35 5.81 2.68
N GLU A 74 -1.48 6.44 3.84
CA GLU A 74 -0.51 7.45 4.29
C GLU A 74 0.92 6.89 4.36
N SER A 75 1.07 5.61 4.73
CA SER A 75 2.36 4.92 4.76
C SER A 75 2.86 4.56 3.36
N TYR A 76 1.97 4.06 2.49
CA TYR A 76 2.32 3.70 1.12
C TYR A 76 2.70 4.95 0.30
N CYS A 77 1.85 5.98 0.32
CA CYS A 77 2.01 7.25 -0.36
C CYS A 77 2.96 8.20 0.40
N SER A 78 4.17 7.70 0.66
CA SER A 78 5.27 8.44 1.27
C SER A 78 5.97 9.35 0.26
N LEU A 79 6.70 10.37 0.74
CA LEU A 79 7.48 11.26 -0.13
C LEU A 79 8.44 10.50 -1.05
N GLU A 80 9.07 9.45 -0.52
CA GLU A 80 9.99 8.62 -1.28
C GLU A 80 9.27 7.80 -2.35
N GLN A 81 8.10 7.25 -2.03
CA GLN A 81 7.27 6.56 -3.03
C GLN A 81 6.88 7.49 -4.19
N LEU A 82 6.52 8.74 -3.88
CA LEU A 82 6.17 9.73 -4.92
C LEU A 82 7.40 10.14 -5.74
N ARG A 83 8.57 10.29 -5.12
CA ARG A 83 9.84 10.52 -5.82
C ARG A 83 10.19 9.35 -6.76
N GLN A 84 9.97 8.11 -6.29
CA GLN A 84 10.17 6.91 -7.10
C GLN A 84 9.21 6.87 -8.29
N MET A 85 7.91 7.15 -8.09
CA MET A 85 6.95 7.30 -9.20
C MET A 85 7.38 8.36 -10.21
N GLY A 86 7.94 9.48 -9.75
CA GLY A 86 8.52 10.51 -10.60
C GLY A 86 9.68 9.99 -11.44
N MET A 87 10.63 9.27 -10.84
CA MET A 87 11.75 8.63 -11.57
C MET A 87 11.27 7.58 -12.58
N GLU A 88 10.11 6.97 -12.34
CA GLU A 88 9.45 6.05 -13.28
C GLU A 88 8.61 6.78 -14.35
N MET A 89 8.61 8.12 -14.34
CA MET A 89 7.80 8.98 -15.22
C MET A 89 6.28 8.69 -15.15
N LYS A 90 5.80 8.17 -14.01
CA LYS A 90 4.37 7.87 -13.82
C LYS A 90 3.56 9.14 -13.59
N MET A 91 2.73 9.48 -14.57
CA MET A 91 1.80 10.63 -14.51
C MET A 91 0.53 10.34 -13.71
N ASP A 92 0.10 9.08 -13.68
CA ASP A 92 -1.00 8.59 -12.84
C ASP A 92 -0.43 8.08 -11.51
N TRP A 93 -0.85 8.68 -10.40
CA TRP A 93 -0.38 8.33 -9.05
C TRP A 93 -1.31 7.31 -8.37
N GLY A 94 -2.37 6.85 -9.05
CA GLY A 94 -3.28 5.82 -8.58
C GLY A 94 -3.88 6.12 -7.21
N VAL A 95 -3.71 5.21 -6.26
CA VAL A 95 -4.22 5.39 -4.88
C VAL A 95 -3.56 6.56 -4.13
N CYS A 96 -2.49 7.15 -4.67
CA CYS A 96 -1.82 8.33 -4.12
C CYS A 96 -2.28 9.64 -4.75
N GLU A 97 -3.29 9.64 -5.63
CA GLU A 97 -3.81 10.85 -6.28
C GLU A 97 -4.24 11.94 -5.28
N PHE A 98 -4.73 11.57 -4.09
CA PHE A 98 -5.06 12.53 -3.03
C PHE A 98 -3.85 13.37 -2.57
N ARG A 99 -2.60 12.92 -2.83
CA ARG A 99 -1.38 13.69 -2.55
C ARG A 99 -1.11 14.80 -3.58
N ARG A 100 -1.82 14.81 -4.71
CA ARG A 100 -1.71 15.87 -5.73
C ARG A 100 -2.51 17.12 -5.37
N GLU A 101 -3.39 17.07 -4.38
CA GLU A 101 -4.17 18.24 -3.99
C GLU A 101 -3.25 19.32 -3.36
N GLY A 102 -3.15 20.48 -4.01
CA GLY A 102 -2.35 21.64 -3.59
C GLY A 102 -0.86 21.62 -4.02
N GLU A 103 -0.22 22.79 -4.08
CA GLU A 103 1.24 22.91 -4.30
C GLU A 103 2.04 22.48 -3.06
N GLY A 104 1.99 21.18 -2.79
CA GLY A 104 2.54 20.57 -1.58
C GLY A 104 3.86 19.84 -1.80
N LEU A 105 4.49 19.49 -0.68
CA LEU A 105 5.75 18.74 -0.61
C LEU A 105 5.76 17.47 -1.48
N TYR A 106 4.62 16.78 -1.60
CA TYR A 106 4.50 15.55 -2.41
C TYR A 106 4.70 15.80 -3.91
N GLN A 107 4.19 16.91 -4.44
CA GLN A 107 4.41 17.31 -5.83
C GLN A 107 5.87 17.64 -6.11
N VAL A 108 6.54 18.31 -5.16
CA VAL A 108 7.97 18.62 -5.25
C VAL A 108 8.81 17.34 -5.34
N TYR A 109 8.51 16.33 -4.51
CA TYR A 109 9.24 15.06 -4.53
C TYR A 109 9.02 14.27 -5.81
N TRP A 110 7.78 14.20 -6.30
CA TRP A 110 7.51 13.58 -7.60
C TRP A 110 8.27 14.30 -8.72
N LYS A 111 8.21 15.64 -8.78
CA LYS A 111 8.91 16.43 -9.79
C LYS A 111 10.43 16.23 -9.73
N GLN A 112 11.00 16.18 -8.53
CA GLN A 112 12.42 15.89 -8.34
C GLN A 112 12.82 14.54 -8.95
N GLY A 113 12.00 13.51 -8.77
CA GLY A 113 12.19 12.20 -9.39
C GLY A 113 12.12 12.26 -10.91
N PHE A 114 11.10 12.95 -11.43
CA PHE A 114 10.86 13.11 -12.86
C PHE A 114 12.02 13.84 -13.56
N ASP A 115 12.43 14.99 -13.04
CA ASP A 115 13.53 15.79 -13.59
C ASP A 115 14.84 14.98 -13.62
N ARG A 116 15.07 14.13 -12.60
CA ARG A 116 16.21 13.22 -12.56
C ARG A 116 16.16 12.16 -13.66
N SER A 117 15.02 11.52 -13.89
CA SER A 117 14.84 10.56 -14.98
C SER A 117 15.10 11.21 -16.35
N MET A 118 14.53 12.38 -16.60
CA MET A 118 14.75 13.13 -17.84
C MET A 118 16.22 13.50 -18.07
N SER A 119 16.94 13.88 -17.02
CA SER A 119 18.38 14.18 -17.12
C SER A 119 19.24 12.96 -17.43
N SER A 120 18.81 11.77 -17.00
CA SER A 120 19.51 10.51 -17.25
C SER A 120 19.28 10.02 -18.68
N ASP A 121 18.05 10.10 -19.18
CA ASP A 121 17.72 9.66 -20.53
C ASP A 121 18.37 10.55 -21.59
N GLY A 122 18.52 11.85 -21.30
CA GLY A 122 19.29 12.78 -22.14
C GLY A 122 20.79 12.43 -22.29
N MET A 123 21.34 11.57 -21.41
CA MET A 123 22.72 11.09 -21.46
C MET A 123 22.87 9.72 -22.16
N ALA A 124 21.77 8.99 -22.38
CA ALA A 124 21.78 7.70 -23.08
C ALA A 124 21.67 7.84 -24.62
N GLY A 125 21.66 9.08 -25.13
CA GLY A 125 21.47 9.42 -26.54
C GLY A 125 22.74 9.81 -27.31
N TYR A 126 23.89 9.18 -27.05
CA TYR A 126 25.12 9.33 -27.85
C TYR A 126 25.76 7.98 -28.19
#